data_AF-A0A953ABK5-F1
#
_entry.id   AF-A0A953ABK5-F1
#
_cell.length_a   1.000
_cell.length_b   1.000
_cell.length_c   1.000
_cell.angle_alpha   90.00
_cell.angle_beta   90.00
_cell.angle_gamma   90.00
#
_symmetry.space_group_name_H-M   'P 1'
#
loop_
_entity.id
_entity.type
_entity.pdbx_description
1 polymer ?
#
loop_
_entity_poly.entity_id
_entity_poly.type
_entity_poly.pdbx_seq_one_letter_code
_entity_poly.pdbx_strand_id
1 'polypeptide(L)'
;MTRSSEERSPEQSTPTPAESQPSANQHEATATSTLKSWPAGPGRETSLAQVRNLQRQLALLREENKRLRSELAEQRSELERLVAAYNNQQAGFDEELAALKEGHQRQIEQYQAHLRDMLAENRQLQAEKQRLQEQYKELQKNYQQAVEEEAHKMIAEAANTIIMRPEHVPSLLQDVKKTIELQIRQEEDEQAAATLYLIRNAQRRAHQLEEELAREREQIAAERQQLLQMQQSIREQADLRYKTLAAHLGGRWSLAVTLSVLLLLVPLPVLQSLFYFVFHFSPAASLYIPIPICIGLIILFTRIRAAMATYYSSAPRKSPTPKT
;
A
#
# COMPACT_ATOMS: atom_id res chain seq x y z
N MET A 1 0.91 -5.99 -27.84
CA MET A 1 0.52 -4.59 -27.58
C MET A 1 1.70 -3.91 -26.93
N THR A 2 2.33 -3.03 -27.69
CA THR A 2 3.59 -2.35 -27.43
C THR A 2 3.38 -1.21 -26.42
N ARG A 3 4.11 -1.24 -25.30
CA ARG A 3 4.12 -0.13 -24.34
C ARG A 3 5.50 0.50 -24.35
N SER A 4 5.55 1.72 -24.90
CA SER A 4 6.69 2.62 -24.94
C SER A 4 7.38 2.73 -23.58
N SER A 5 8.67 2.41 -23.56
CA SER A 5 9.61 2.84 -22.53
C SER A 5 9.97 4.30 -22.82
N GLU A 6 9.37 5.23 -22.07
CA GLU A 6 9.81 6.63 -22.02
C GLU A 6 10.87 6.74 -20.93
N GLU A 7 12.12 6.52 -21.34
CA GLU A 7 13.33 6.70 -20.56
C GLU A 7 13.57 8.20 -20.38
N ARG A 8 13.25 8.73 -19.19
CA ARG A 8 13.49 10.13 -18.83
C ARG A 8 14.80 10.20 -18.05
N SER A 9 15.86 10.60 -18.75
CA SER A 9 17.19 10.85 -18.16
C SER A 9 17.11 11.92 -17.07
N PRO A 10 17.90 11.79 -15.97
CA PRO A 10 18.03 12.84 -14.98
C PRO A 10 18.87 13.99 -15.55
N GLU A 11 18.30 15.20 -15.53
CA GLU A 11 19.02 16.44 -15.83
C GLU A 11 20.17 16.62 -14.82
N GLN A 12 21.39 16.42 -15.33
CA GLN A 12 22.63 16.67 -14.64
C GLN A 12 22.89 18.18 -14.65
N SER A 13 22.41 18.89 -13.62
CA SER A 13 22.70 20.30 -13.42
C SER A 13 24.12 20.46 -12.88
N THR A 14 25.05 20.83 -13.75
CA THR A 14 26.40 21.26 -13.40
C THR A 14 26.35 22.62 -12.66
N PRO A 15 26.98 22.77 -11.49
CA PRO A 15 27.21 24.09 -10.91
C PRO A 15 28.38 24.77 -11.63
N THR A 16 28.10 25.91 -12.25
CA THR A 16 29.08 26.84 -12.82
C THR A 16 29.93 27.46 -11.69
N PRO A 17 31.26 27.41 -11.73
CA PRO A 17 32.09 28.18 -10.82
C PRO A 17 32.51 29.52 -11.45
N ALA A 18 32.84 30.46 -10.57
CA ALA A 18 33.49 31.75 -10.83
C ALA A 18 32.56 32.91 -11.24
N GLU A 19 31.85 33.45 -10.25
CA GLU A 19 31.50 34.87 -10.25
C GLU A 19 32.52 35.63 -9.39
N SER A 20 33.32 36.40 -10.10
CA SER A 20 34.35 37.34 -9.69
C SER A 20 33.98 38.20 -8.47
N GLN A 21 34.79 38.11 -7.41
CA GLN A 21 34.82 39.08 -6.33
C GLN A 21 35.34 40.44 -6.84
N PRO A 22 34.61 41.55 -6.67
CA PRO A 22 35.19 42.87 -6.78
C PRO A 22 36.01 43.16 -5.51
N SER A 23 37.30 43.43 -5.70
CA SER A 23 38.26 43.82 -4.68
C SER A 23 37.80 45.05 -3.88
N ALA A 24 37.24 44.81 -2.70
CA ALA A 24 36.86 45.86 -1.73
C ALA A 24 38.07 46.66 -1.19
N ASN A 25 39.30 46.24 -1.47
CA ASN A 25 40.52 46.87 -0.96
C ASN A 25 41.00 48.10 -1.75
N GLN A 26 40.46 48.40 -2.94
CA GLN A 26 40.91 49.57 -3.73
C GLN A 26 40.21 50.89 -3.36
N HIS A 27 39.04 50.84 -2.73
CA HIS A 27 38.32 52.05 -2.30
C HIS A 27 38.75 52.57 -0.92
N GLU A 28 39.54 51.81 -0.15
CA GLU A 28 39.94 52.20 1.20
C GLU A 28 41.16 53.16 1.22
N ALA A 29 42.06 53.05 0.23
CA ALA A 29 43.26 53.89 0.17
C ALA A 29 42.98 55.33 -0.29
N THR A 30 41.88 55.58 -1.00
CA THR A 30 41.52 56.92 -1.52
C THR A 30 40.73 57.76 -0.52
N ALA A 31 40.05 57.13 0.47
CA ALA A 31 39.28 57.86 1.49
C ALA A 31 40.15 58.40 2.64
N THR A 32 41.32 57.80 2.92
CA THR A 32 42.20 58.24 4.01
C THR A 32 43.07 59.44 3.65
N SER A 33 43.25 59.75 2.36
CA SER A 33 44.11 60.87 1.91
C SER A 33 43.39 62.23 1.82
N THR A 34 42.06 62.25 1.75
CA THR A 34 41.26 63.48 1.56
C THR A 34 40.95 64.24 2.84
N LEU A 35 41.22 63.65 4.02
CA LEU A 35 40.96 64.28 5.32
C LEU A 35 42.11 65.20 5.81
N LYS A 36 43.23 65.28 5.08
CA LYS A 36 44.44 66.00 5.53
C LYS A 36 44.51 67.47 5.09
N SER A 37 43.57 67.96 4.28
CA SER A 37 43.58 69.34 3.77
C SER A 37 42.25 70.06 3.98
N TRP A 38 41.89 70.39 5.23
CA TRP A 38 40.80 71.33 5.53
C TRP A 38 41.29 72.47 6.45
N PRO A 39 41.00 73.75 6.14
CA PRO A 39 41.56 74.91 6.83
C PRO A 39 40.96 75.10 8.23
N ALA A 40 41.76 75.71 9.11
CA ALA A 40 41.50 75.81 10.55
C ALA A 40 40.59 77.02 10.87
N GLY A 41 39.31 76.78 11.11
CA GLY A 41 38.37 77.74 11.71
C GLY A 41 37.77 77.20 13.03
N PRO A 42 37.12 78.05 13.85
CA PRO A 42 36.62 77.69 15.19
C PRO A 42 35.51 76.61 15.25
N GLY A 43 35.08 76.07 14.11
CA GLY A 43 34.20 74.88 14.01
C GLY A 43 34.93 73.54 13.92
N ARG A 44 36.24 73.48 14.20
CA ARG A 44 37.09 72.28 14.06
C ARG A 44 36.83 71.20 15.12
N GLU A 45 36.43 71.60 16.33
CA GLU A 45 36.22 70.64 17.43
C GLU A 45 34.92 69.87 17.26
N THR A 46 33.85 70.54 16.80
CA THR A 46 32.58 69.90 16.46
C THR A 46 32.72 69.00 15.23
N SER A 47 33.53 69.38 14.23
CA SER A 47 33.76 68.54 13.04
C SER A 47 34.63 67.31 13.33
N LEU A 48 35.65 67.40 14.20
CA LEU A 48 36.46 66.24 14.60
C LEU A 48 35.66 65.23 15.45
N ALA A 49 34.78 65.72 16.33
CA ALA A 49 33.87 64.87 17.09
C ALA A 49 32.88 64.14 16.16
N GLN A 50 32.35 64.83 15.14
CA GLN A 50 31.48 64.26 14.12
C GLN A 50 32.19 63.21 13.28
N VAL A 51 33.44 63.46 12.85
CA VAL A 51 34.26 62.48 12.10
C VAL A 51 34.54 61.23 12.93
N ARG A 52 34.86 61.37 14.24
CA ARG A 52 35.06 60.22 15.14
C ARG A 52 33.77 59.41 15.33
N ASN A 53 32.62 60.06 15.44
CA ASN A 53 31.34 59.35 15.53
C ASN A 53 31.01 58.61 14.22
N LEU A 54 31.25 59.22 13.06
CA LEU A 54 31.10 58.55 11.76
C LEU A 54 32.05 57.36 11.59
N GLN A 55 33.30 57.46 12.07
CA GLN A 55 34.24 56.34 12.06
C GLN A 55 33.79 55.18 12.95
N ARG A 56 33.23 55.47 14.14
CA ARG A 56 32.64 54.44 15.01
C ARG A 56 31.43 53.78 14.35
N GLN A 57 30.55 54.55 13.72
CA GLN A 57 29.41 54.01 12.99
C GLN A 57 29.86 53.12 11.82
N LEU A 58 30.88 53.53 11.07
CA LEU A 58 31.45 52.71 10.00
C LEU A 58 32.12 51.44 10.51
N ALA A 59 32.77 51.48 11.68
CA ALA A 59 33.33 50.28 12.31
C ALA A 59 32.22 49.30 12.72
N LEU A 60 31.16 49.79 13.36
CA LEU A 60 29.99 48.99 13.72
C LEU A 60 29.31 48.37 12.49
N LEU A 61 29.10 49.14 11.43
CA LEU A 61 28.51 48.62 10.18
C LEU A 61 29.40 47.56 9.52
N ARG A 62 30.73 47.69 9.59
CA ARG A 62 31.65 46.67 9.09
C ARG A 62 31.58 45.38 9.91
N GLU A 63 31.49 45.49 11.23
CA GLU A 63 31.33 44.33 12.13
C GLU A 63 29.99 43.63 11.89
N GLU A 64 28.90 44.38 11.77
CA GLU A 64 27.58 43.86 11.43
C GLU A 64 27.58 43.18 10.05
N ASN A 65 28.20 43.79 9.03
CA ASN A 65 28.29 43.17 7.71
C ASN A 65 29.08 41.86 7.74
N LYS A 66 30.17 41.80 8.52
CA LYS A 66 30.95 40.57 8.71
C LYS A 66 30.12 39.50 9.42
N ARG A 67 29.36 39.88 10.45
CA ARG A 67 28.46 38.99 11.18
C ARG A 67 27.34 38.44 10.29
N LEU A 68 26.67 39.30 9.52
CA LEU A 68 25.61 38.89 8.60
C LEU A 68 26.15 37.95 7.51
N ARG A 69 27.38 38.17 7.04
CA ARG A 69 28.03 37.25 6.08
C ARG A 69 28.32 35.88 6.70
N SER A 70 28.77 35.82 7.96
CA SER A 70 28.95 34.54 8.64
C SER A 70 27.61 33.82 8.88
N GLU A 71 26.58 34.53 9.30
CA GLU A 71 25.24 33.96 9.52
C GLU A 71 24.65 33.43 8.19
N LEU A 72 24.84 34.16 7.09
CA LEU A 72 24.39 33.72 5.76
C LEU A 72 25.16 32.49 5.27
N ALA A 73 26.47 32.42 5.51
CA ALA A 73 27.28 31.25 5.19
C ALA A 73 26.86 30.01 6.00
N GLU A 74 26.57 30.20 7.30
CA GLU A 74 26.06 29.15 8.18
C GLU A 74 24.72 28.62 7.69
N GLN A 75 23.74 29.50 7.42
CA GLN A 75 22.43 29.11 6.88
C GLN A 75 22.53 28.37 5.54
N ARG A 76 23.44 28.78 4.64
CA ARG A 76 23.67 28.05 3.38
C ARG A 76 24.19 26.63 3.64
N SER A 77 25.14 26.48 4.55
CA SER A 77 25.67 25.16 4.93
C SER A 77 24.61 24.26 5.56
N GLU A 78 23.70 24.83 6.37
CA GLU A 78 22.57 24.10 6.95
C GLU A 78 21.57 23.65 5.89
N LEU A 79 21.24 24.53 4.93
CA LEU A 79 20.37 24.18 3.81
C LEU A 79 20.97 23.07 2.95
N GLU A 80 22.26 23.15 2.62
CA GLU A 80 22.95 22.10 1.87
C GLU A 80 22.92 20.76 2.62
N ARG A 81 23.15 20.78 3.94
CA ARG A 81 23.05 19.59 4.78
C ARG A 81 21.64 19.01 4.81
N LEU A 82 20.61 19.85 4.91
CA LEU A 82 19.21 19.41 4.89
C LEU A 82 18.81 18.83 3.54
N VAL A 83 19.25 19.43 2.44
CA VAL A 83 19.02 18.91 1.09
C VAL A 83 19.71 17.56 0.90
N ALA A 84 20.95 17.42 1.37
CA ALA A 84 21.66 16.13 1.33
C ALA A 84 20.95 15.06 2.16
N ALA A 85 20.48 15.40 3.37
CA ALA A 85 19.71 14.47 4.21
C ALA A 85 18.38 14.06 3.56
N TYR A 86 17.67 15.01 2.94
CA TYR A 86 16.44 14.74 2.21
C TYR A 86 16.69 13.81 1.01
N ASN A 87 17.72 14.09 0.21
CA ASN A 87 18.07 13.25 -0.94
C ASN A 87 18.45 11.83 -0.53
N ASN A 88 19.20 11.68 0.56
CA ASN A 88 19.54 10.35 1.11
C ASN A 88 18.29 9.61 1.58
N GLN A 89 17.37 10.29 2.24
CA GLN A 89 16.11 9.69 2.66
C GLN A 89 15.23 9.29 1.46
N GLN A 90 15.17 10.13 0.44
CA GLN A 90 14.44 9.83 -0.79
C GLN A 90 15.03 8.61 -1.51
N ALA A 91 16.36 8.52 -1.62
CA ALA A 91 17.03 7.36 -2.18
C ALA A 91 16.72 6.06 -1.40
N GLY A 92 16.66 6.15 -0.06
CA GLY A 92 16.25 5.01 0.78
C GLY A 92 14.82 4.55 0.50
N PHE A 93 13.88 5.48 0.34
CA PHE A 93 12.50 5.13 -0.04
C PHE A 93 12.41 4.53 -1.45
N ASP A 94 13.19 5.03 -2.39
CA ASP A 94 13.23 4.49 -3.75
C ASP A 94 13.78 3.06 -3.77
N GLU A 95 14.79 2.76 -2.94
CA GLU A 95 15.33 1.42 -2.74
C GLU A 95 14.31 0.46 -2.11
N GLU A 96 13.62 0.90 -1.04
CA GLU A 96 12.55 0.12 -0.40
C GLU A 96 11.40 -0.17 -1.38
N LEU A 97 11.00 0.82 -2.18
CA LEU A 97 9.98 0.65 -3.21
C LEU A 97 10.41 -0.34 -4.30
N ALA A 98 11.68 -0.32 -4.70
CA ALA A 98 12.23 -1.28 -5.66
C ALA A 98 12.22 -2.70 -5.09
N ALA A 99 12.70 -2.88 -3.86
CA ALA A 99 12.71 -4.16 -3.17
C ALA A 99 11.28 -4.71 -2.97
N LEU A 100 10.31 -3.86 -2.62
CA LEU A 100 8.91 -4.24 -2.47
C LEU A 100 8.31 -4.70 -3.80
N LYS A 101 8.57 -3.96 -4.90
CA LYS A 101 8.12 -4.34 -6.24
C LYS A 101 8.69 -5.67 -6.67
N GLU A 102 9.99 -5.89 -6.47
CA GLU A 102 10.64 -7.16 -6.78
C GLU A 102 10.07 -8.32 -5.93
N GLY A 103 9.87 -8.09 -4.64
CA GLY A 103 9.24 -9.07 -3.75
C GLY A 103 7.85 -9.48 -4.22
N HIS A 104 7.00 -8.51 -4.59
CA HIS A 104 5.68 -8.79 -5.13
C HIS A 104 5.72 -9.50 -6.49
N GLN A 105 6.66 -9.11 -7.36
CA GLN A 105 6.82 -9.76 -8.66
C GLN A 105 7.19 -11.24 -8.50
N ARG A 106 8.14 -11.56 -7.60
CA ARG A 106 8.50 -12.94 -7.27
C ARG A 106 7.33 -13.74 -6.70
N GLN A 107 6.51 -13.14 -5.84
CA GLN A 107 5.30 -13.79 -5.32
C GLN A 107 4.30 -14.12 -6.43
N ILE A 108 4.06 -13.18 -7.35
CA ILE A 108 3.19 -13.40 -8.51
C ILE A 108 3.71 -14.55 -9.35
N GLU A 109 5.02 -14.60 -9.63
CA GLU A 109 5.64 -15.68 -10.40
C GLU A 109 5.51 -17.04 -9.70
N GLN A 110 5.70 -17.09 -8.38
CA GLN A 110 5.49 -18.30 -7.59
C GLN A 110 4.04 -18.81 -7.67
N TYR A 111 3.05 -17.93 -7.48
CA TYR A 111 1.64 -18.31 -7.61
C TYR A 111 1.30 -18.77 -9.03
N GLN A 112 1.84 -18.11 -10.05
CA GLN A 112 1.63 -18.52 -11.43
C GLN A 112 2.27 -19.89 -11.73
N ALA A 113 3.47 -20.16 -11.22
CA ALA A 113 4.10 -21.46 -11.34
C ALA A 113 3.26 -22.55 -10.65
N HIS A 114 2.84 -22.30 -9.40
CA HIS A 114 2.01 -23.24 -8.66
C HIS A 114 0.67 -23.53 -9.35
N LEU A 115 0.02 -22.53 -9.93
CA LEU A 115 -1.21 -22.73 -10.70
C LEU A 115 -0.97 -23.58 -11.96
N ARG A 116 0.17 -23.41 -12.64
CA ARG A 116 0.52 -24.24 -13.80
C ARG A 116 0.73 -25.70 -13.40
N ASP A 117 1.39 -25.93 -12.27
CA ASP A 117 1.65 -27.27 -11.75
C ASP A 117 0.33 -27.99 -11.39
N MET A 118 -0.57 -27.31 -10.65
CA MET A 118 -1.89 -27.88 -10.34
C MET A 118 -2.73 -28.17 -11.59
N LEU A 119 -2.64 -27.32 -12.62
CA LEU A 119 -3.33 -27.56 -13.88
C LEU A 119 -2.73 -28.76 -14.65
N ALA A 120 -1.41 -28.93 -14.60
CA ALA A 120 -0.75 -30.09 -15.19
C ALA A 120 -1.13 -31.39 -14.47
N GLU A 121 -1.14 -31.38 -13.13
CA GLU A 121 -1.59 -32.51 -12.31
C GLU A 121 -3.06 -32.86 -12.59
N ASN A 122 -3.95 -31.86 -12.67
CA ASN A 122 -5.35 -32.10 -12.99
C ASN A 122 -5.52 -32.75 -14.38
N ARG A 123 -4.76 -32.31 -15.39
CA ARG A 123 -4.76 -32.96 -16.71
C ARG A 123 -4.24 -34.39 -16.65
N GLN A 124 -3.20 -34.66 -15.86
CA GLN A 124 -2.68 -36.01 -15.67
C GLN A 124 -3.74 -36.92 -15.03
N LEU A 125 -4.37 -36.47 -13.95
CA LEU A 125 -5.44 -37.21 -13.27
C LEU A 125 -6.64 -37.45 -14.20
N GLN A 126 -6.98 -36.50 -15.06
CA GLN A 126 -8.02 -36.68 -16.07
C GLN A 126 -7.65 -37.76 -17.09
N ALA A 127 -6.39 -37.77 -17.56
CA ALA A 127 -5.90 -38.80 -18.48
C ALA A 127 -5.88 -40.19 -17.84
N GLU A 128 -5.44 -40.30 -16.58
CA GLU A 128 -5.48 -41.54 -15.81
C GLU A 128 -6.91 -42.04 -15.60
N LYS A 129 -7.85 -41.13 -15.29
CA LYS A 129 -9.27 -41.46 -15.17
C LYS A 129 -9.85 -41.98 -16.49
N GLN A 130 -9.52 -41.34 -17.62
CA GLN A 130 -9.95 -41.79 -18.95
C GLN A 130 -9.42 -43.20 -19.25
N ARG A 131 -8.13 -43.44 -19.01
CA ARG A 131 -7.50 -44.74 -19.20
C ARG A 131 -8.15 -45.83 -18.36
N LEU A 132 -8.45 -45.53 -17.09
CA LEU A 132 -9.13 -46.48 -16.20
C LEU A 132 -10.56 -46.78 -16.67
N GLN A 133 -11.27 -45.78 -17.21
CA GLN A 133 -12.59 -45.98 -17.82
C GLN A 133 -12.52 -46.86 -19.08
N GLU A 134 -11.48 -46.71 -19.91
CA GLU A 134 -11.26 -47.57 -21.08
C GLU A 134 -10.99 -49.01 -20.66
N GLN A 135 -10.07 -49.23 -19.72
CA GLN A 135 -9.79 -50.56 -19.17
C GLN A 135 -11.03 -51.23 -18.56
N TYR A 136 -11.85 -50.46 -17.84
CA TYR A 136 -13.11 -50.98 -17.29
C TYR A 136 -14.09 -51.41 -18.39
N LYS A 137 -14.22 -50.62 -19.47
CA LYS A 137 -15.07 -50.98 -20.62
C LYS A 137 -14.55 -52.22 -21.34
N GLU A 138 -13.24 -52.35 -21.51
CA GLU A 138 -12.61 -53.54 -22.09
C GLU A 138 -12.88 -54.79 -21.23
N LEU A 139 -12.68 -54.68 -19.92
CA LEU A 139 -12.97 -55.77 -18.98
C LEU A 139 -14.45 -56.19 -19.04
N GLN A 140 -15.38 -55.22 -19.09
CA GLN A 140 -16.80 -55.50 -19.21
C GLN A 140 -17.14 -56.23 -20.51
N LYS A 141 -16.54 -55.83 -21.64
CA LYS A 141 -16.72 -56.51 -22.94
C LYS A 141 -16.17 -57.92 -22.90
N ASN A 142 -14.96 -58.11 -22.36
CA ASN A 142 -14.33 -59.42 -22.24
C ASN A 142 -15.15 -60.36 -21.35
N TYR A 143 -15.66 -59.85 -20.23
CA TYR A 143 -16.56 -60.61 -19.35
C TYR A 143 -17.84 -61.01 -20.07
N GLN A 144 -18.48 -60.07 -20.77
CA GLN A 144 -19.70 -60.37 -21.51
C GLN A 144 -19.46 -61.39 -22.63
N GLN A 145 -18.35 -61.28 -23.36
CA GLN A 145 -17.97 -62.25 -24.38
C GLN A 145 -17.69 -63.64 -23.77
N ALA A 146 -16.97 -63.71 -22.64
CA ALA A 146 -16.71 -64.97 -21.95
C ALA A 146 -18.01 -65.64 -21.47
N VAL A 147 -18.95 -64.86 -20.91
CA VAL A 147 -20.27 -65.34 -20.51
C VAL A 147 -21.08 -65.82 -21.71
N GLU A 148 -21.04 -65.09 -22.83
CA GLU A 148 -21.72 -65.50 -24.07
C GLU A 148 -21.12 -66.79 -24.63
N GLU A 149 -19.79 -66.91 -24.71
CA GLU A 149 -19.09 -68.11 -25.17
C GLU A 149 -19.38 -69.33 -24.27
N GLU A 150 -19.36 -69.14 -22.95
CA GLU A 150 -19.67 -70.20 -21.99
C GLU A 150 -21.14 -70.63 -22.07
N ALA A 151 -22.07 -69.67 -22.20
CA ALA A 151 -23.48 -69.96 -22.45
C ALA A 151 -23.68 -70.72 -23.77
N HIS A 152 -23.00 -70.34 -24.86
CA HIS A 152 -23.07 -71.05 -26.14
C HIS A 152 -22.49 -72.46 -26.03
N LYS A 153 -21.40 -72.63 -25.30
CA LYS A 153 -20.80 -73.94 -25.03
C LYS A 153 -21.76 -74.83 -24.24
N MET A 154 -22.38 -74.33 -23.17
CA MET A 154 -23.38 -75.07 -22.41
C MET A 154 -24.62 -75.41 -23.26
N ILE A 155 -25.10 -74.50 -24.10
CA ILE A 155 -26.22 -74.76 -25.01
C ILE A 155 -25.84 -75.84 -26.04
N ALA A 156 -24.63 -75.79 -26.60
CA ALA A 156 -24.13 -76.78 -27.55
C ALA A 156 -23.94 -78.15 -26.87
N GLU A 157 -23.40 -78.19 -25.66
CA GLU A 157 -23.26 -79.42 -24.87
C GLU A 157 -24.64 -79.99 -24.49
N ALA A 158 -25.60 -79.16 -24.07
CA ALA A 158 -26.98 -79.57 -23.82
C ALA A 158 -27.66 -80.09 -25.10
N ALA A 159 -27.51 -79.41 -26.23
CA ALA A 159 -28.06 -79.86 -27.51
C ALA A 159 -27.43 -81.19 -27.96
N ASN A 160 -26.11 -81.34 -27.83
CA ASN A 160 -25.39 -82.54 -28.24
C ASN A 160 -25.69 -83.73 -27.32
N THR A 161 -25.89 -83.50 -26.02
CA THR A 161 -26.37 -84.54 -25.09
C THR A 161 -27.81 -84.97 -25.36
N ILE A 162 -28.69 -84.05 -25.78
CA ILE A 162 -30.05 -84.37 -26.23
C ILE A 162 -30.04 -85.21 -27.52
N ILE A 163 -29.09 -84.96 -28.43
CA ILE A 163 -28.95 -85.69 -29.71
C ILE A 163 -28.29 -87.07 -29.52
N MET A 164 -27.32 -87.22 -28.60
CA MET A 164 -26.55 -88.47 -28.41
C MET A 164 -27.22 -89.52 -27.51
N ARG A 165 -28.22 -89.17 -26.68
CA ARG A 165 -29.02 -90.11 -25.89
C ARG A 165 -30.46 -89.61 -25.72
N PRO A 166 -31.39 -89.92 -26.64
CA PRO A 166 -32.81 -89.59 -26.46
C PRO A 166 -33.51 -90.48 -25.41
N GLU A 167 -32.88 -91.56 -24.94
CA GLU A 167 -33.47 -92.48 -23.98
C GLU A 167 -32.44 -92.94 -22.93
N HIS A 168 -32.49 -92.30 -21.76
CA HIS A 168 -31.93 -92.69 -20.44
C HIS A 168 -30.98 -91.65 -19.85
N VAL A 169 -31.51 -90.90 -18.89
CA VAL A 169 -30.77 -90.12 -17.88
C VAL A 169 -30.14 -91.13 -16.91
N PRO A 170 -28.81 -91.32 -16.88
CA PRO A 170 -28.16 -92.19 -15.91
C PRO A 170 -28.24 -91.54 -14.52
N SER A 171 -28.55 -92.33 -13.48
CA SER A 171 -28.66 -91.85 -12.08
C SER A 171 -27.38 -91.19 -11.54
N LEU A 172 -26.20 -91.46 -12.11
CA LEU A 172 -24.93 -90.80 -11.78
C LEU A 172 -24.87 -89.32 -12.21
N LEU A 173 -25.63 -88.92 -13.23
CA LEU A 173 -25.74 -87.51 -13.64
C LEU A 173 -26.59 -86.70 -12.65
N GLN A 174 -27.47 -87.35 -11.88
CA GLN A 174 -28.17 -86.65 -10.80
C GLN A 174 -27.22 -86.27 -9.66
N ASP A 175 -26.25 -87.12 -9.32
CA ASP A 175 -25.26 -86.80 -8.28
C ASP A 175 -24.29 -85.72 -8.75
N VAL A 176 -23.78 -85.80 -9.99
CA VAL A 176 -22.94 -84.73 -10.56
C VAL A 176 -23.70 -83.43 -10.75
N LYS A 177 -24.96 -83.48 -11.20
CA LYS A 177 -25.83 -82.30 -11.27
C LYS A 177 -26.03 -81.70 -9.87
N LYS A 178 -26.24 -82.53 -8.85
CA LYS A 178 -26.38 -82.05 -7.47
C LYS A 178 -25.09 -81.42 -6.96
N THR A 179 -23.91 -82.00 -7.23
CA THR A 179 -22.63 -81.37 -6.82
C THR A 179 -22.34 -80.08 -7.59
N ILE A 180 -22.68 -80.00 -8.87
CA ILE A 180 -22.57 -78.77 -9.66
C ILE A 180 -23.57 -77.72 -9.15
N GLU A 181 -24.83 -78.09 -8.89
CA GLU A 181 -25.81 -77.18 -8.28
C GLU A 181 -25.35 -76.71 -6.88
N LEU A 182 -24.64 -77.55 -6.14
CA LEU A 182 -24.05 -77.19 -4.84
C LEU A 182 -22.84 -76.24 -5.00
N GLN A 183 -21.97 -76.49 -5.97
CA GLN A 183 -20.81 -75.62 -6.25
C GLN A 183 -21.24 -74.25 -6.79
N ILE A 184 -22.22 -74.21 -7.72
CA ILE A 184 -22.78 -72.97 -8.23
C ILE A 184 -23.39 -72.17 -7.07
N ARG A 185 -24.18 -72.82 -6.19
CA ARG A 185 -24.70 -72.13 -4.99
C ARG A 185 -23.60 -71.64 -4.07
N GLN A 186 -22.52 -72.40 -3.87
CA GLN A 186 -21.40 -71.96 -3.05
C GLN A 186 -20.68 -70.75 -3.65
N GLU A 187 -20.42 -70.75 -4.95
CA GLU A 187 -19.79 -69.60 -5.62
C GLU A 187 -20.72 -68.38 -5.65
N GLU A 188 -22.02 -68.57 -5.89
CA GLU A 188 -23.02 -67.51 -5.80
C GLU A 188 -23.08 -66.92 -4.39
N ASP A 189 -23.05 -67.75 -3.35
CA ASP A 189 -23.03 -67.32 -1.95
C ASP A 189 -21.72 -66.59 -1.60
N GLU A 190 -20.57 -67.05 -2.11
CA GLU A 190 -19.27 -66.41 -1.91
C GLU A 190 -19.18 -65.05 -2.62
N GLN A 191 -19.67 -64.96 -3.86
CA GLN A 191 -19.78 -63.71 -4.60
C GLN A 191 -20.78 -62.74 -3.95
N ALA A 192 -21.91 -63.25 -3.44
CA ALA A 192 -22.88 -62.46 -2.68
C ALA A 192 -22.26 -61.91 -1.39
N ALA A 193 -21.47 -62.72 -0.66
CA ALA A 193 -20.77 -62.27 0.53
C ALA A 193 -19.70 -61.22 0.20
N ALA A 194 -18.91 -61.42 -0.87
CA ALA A 194 -17.89 -60.47 -1.31
C ALA A 194 -18.50 -59.12 -1.73
N THR A 195 -19.60 -59.13 -2.47
CA THR A 195 -20.31 -57.91 -2.88
C THR A 195 -20.92 -57.17 -1.69
N LEU A 196 -21.56 -57.88 -0.75
CA LEU A 196 -22.06 -57.28 0.49
C LEU A 196 -20.94 -56.65 1.32
N TYR A 197 -19.77 -57.29 1.39
CA TYR A 197 -18.60 -56.73 2.06
C TYR A 197 -18.13 -55.43 1.40
N LEU A 198 -18.05 -55.40 0.07
CA LEU A 198 -17.67 -54.19 -0.68
C LEU A 198 -18.68 -53.05 -0.49
N ILE A 199 -19.98 -53.35 -0.55
CA ILE A 199 -21.05 -52.37 -0.31
C ILE A 199 -20.90 -51.79 1.10
N ARG A 200 -20.68 -52.64 2.11
CA ARG A 200 -20.50 -52.18 3.50
C ARG A 200 -19.25 -51.34 3.68
N ASN A 201 -18.15 -51.68 3.00
CA ASN A 201 -16.92 -50.89 3.04
C ASN A 201 -17.10 -49.53 2.35
N ALA A 202 -17.76 -49.51 1.18
CA ALA A 202 -18.12 -48.28 0.48
C ALA A 202 -19.02 -47.39 1.36
N GLN A 203 -19.99 -47.97 2.06
CA GLN A 203 -20.87 -47.24 2.98
C GLN A 203 -20.09 -46.63 4.17
N ARG A 204 -19.12 -47.36 4.74
CA ARG A 204 -18.24 -46.81 5.79
C ARG A 204 -17.41 -45.64 5.29
N ARG A 205 -16.83 -45.74 4.09
CA ARG A 205 -16.07 -44.65 3.47
C ARG A 205 -16.96 -43.46 3.14
N ALA A 206 -18.19 -43.69 2.68
CA ALA A 206 -19.16 -42.63 2.45
C ALA A 206 -19.45 -41.86 3.74
N HIS A 207 -19.70 -42.56 4.85
CA HIS A 207 -19.92 -41.90 6.14
C HIS A 207 -18.68 -41.14 6.64
N GLN A 208 -17.46 -41.67 6.45
CA GLN A 208 -16.24 -40.94 6.80
C GLN A 208 -16.10 -39.64 6.00
N LEU A 209 -16.39 -39.67 4.70
CA LEU A 209 -16.38 -38.48 3.86
C LEU A 209 -17.49 -37.50 4.24
N GLU A 210 -18.66 -37.97 4.66
CA GLU A 210 -19.73 -37.10 5.18
C GLU A 210 -19.30 -36.38 6.46
N GLU A 211 -18.59 -37.08 7.37
CA GLU A 211 -18.04 -36.48 8.58
C GLU A 211 -16.93 -35.46 8.26
N GLU A 212 -16.03 -35.76 7.34
CA GLU A 212 -14.99 -34.83 6.88
C GLU A 212 -15.60 -33.58 6.24
N LEU A 213 -16.59 -33.76 5.37
CA LEU A 213 -17.27 -32.65 4.70
C LEU A 213 -18.07 -31.80 5.70
N ALA A 214 -18.66 -32.41 6.73
CA ALA A 214 -19.28 -31.68 7.83
C ALA A 214 -18.27 -30.81 8.58
N ARG A 215 -17.08 -31.35 8.91
CA ARG A 215 -15.99 -30.59 9.56
C ARG A 215 -15.49 -29.45 8.68
N GLU A 216 -15.30 -29.67 7.38
CA GLU A 216 -14.88 -28.61 6.44
C GLU A 216 -15.93 -27.50 6.36
N ARG A 217 -17.23 -27.84 6.35
CA ARG A 217 -18.30 -26.83 6.36
C ARG A 217 -18.28 -26.00 7.64
N GLU A 218 -18.04 -26.62 8.78
CA GLU A 218 -17.88 -25.92 10.06
C GLU A 218 -16.66 -25.00 10.06
N GLN A 219 -15.52 -25.46 9.54
CA GLN A 219 -14.30 -24.65 9.40
C GLN A 219 -14.55 -23.44 8.48
N ILE A 220 -15.16 -23.65 7.31
CA ILE A 220 -15.49 -22.56 6.38
C ILE A 220 -16.46 -21.56 7.03
N ALA A 221 -17.42 -22.03 7.83
CA ALA A 221 -18.34 -21.14 8.54
C ALA A 221 -17.61 -20.30 9.61
N ALA A 222 -16.68 -20.90 10.35
CA ALA A 222 -15.85 -20.21 11.33
C ALA A 222 -14.93 -19.16 10.68
N GLU A 223 -14.27 -19.51 9.57
CA GLU A 223 -13.44 -18.57 8.80
C GLU A 223 -14.25 -17.39 8.25
N ARG A 224 -15.45 -17.65 7.73
CA ARG A 224 -16.36 -16.58 7.28
C ARG A 224 -16.74 -15.65 8.43
N GLN A 225 -17.04 -16.19 9.61
CA GLN A 225 -17.33 -15.36 10.79
C GLN A 225 -16.11 -14.52 11.19
N GLN A 226 -14.91 -15.12 11.18
CA GLN A 226 -13.67 -14.40 11.47
C GLN A 226 -13.40 -13.27 10.47
N LEU A 227 -13.62 -13.52 9.18
CA LEU A 227 -13.49 -12.49 8.13
C LEU A 227 -14.50 -11.36 8.31
N LEU A 228 -15.74 -11.67 8.67
CA LEU A 228 -16.76 -10.66 8.95
C LEU A 228 -16.39 -9.81 10.18
N GLN A 229 -15.87 -10.43 11.24
CA GLN A 229 -15.37 -9.73 12.42
C GLN A 229 -14.19 -8.81 12.06
N MET A 230 -13.23 -9.30 11.26
CA MET A 230 -12.10 -8.48 10.80
C MET A 230 -12.56 -7.30 9.93
N GLN A 231 -13.54 -7.51 9.05
CA GLN A 231 -14.12 -6.42 8.26
C GLN A 231 -14.82 -5.38 9.15
N GLN A 232 -15.55 -5.83 10.18
CA GLN A 232 -16.18 -4.94 11.15
C GLN A 232 -15.14 -4.13 11.93
N SER A 233 -14.08 -4.75 12.44
CA SER A 233 -13.01 -4.05 13.16
C SER A 233 -12.29 -3.03 12.28
N ILE A 234 -12.05 -3.34 11.00
CA ILE A 234 -11.46 -2.39 10.05
C ILE A 234 -12.39 -1.20 9.81
N ARG A 235 -13.70 -1.43 9.67
CA ARG A 235 -14.69 -0.36 9.52
C ARG A 235 -14.76 0.53 10.75
N GLU A 236 -14.76 -0.05 11.94
CA GLU A 236 -14.74 0.69 13.20
C GLU A 236 -13.46 1.53 13.32
N GLN A 237 -12.30 0.96 12.97
CA GLN A 237 -11.03 1.70 12.98
C GLN A 237 -11.04 2.86 11.97
N ALA A 238 -11.62 2.65 10.78
CA ALA A 238 -11.76 3.70 9.77
C ALA A 238 -12.71 4.81 10.25
N ASP A 239 -13.82 4.46 10.89
CA ASP A 239 -14.78 5.43 11.44
C ASP A 239 -14.15 6.25 12.60
N LEU A 240 -13.38 5.61 13.48
CA LEU A 240 -12.62 6.31 14.52
C LEU A 240 -11.57 7.28 13.93
N ARG A 241 -10.85 6.86 12.87
CA ARG A 241 -9.92 7.74 12.15
C ARG A 241 -10.66 8.92 11.50
N TYR A 242 -11.82 8.68 10.92
CA TYR A 242 -12.63 9.73 10.32
C TYR A 242 -13.12 10.73 11.39
N LYS A 243 -13.67 10.24 12.50
CA LYS A 243 -14.14 11.07 13.62
C LYS A 243 -13.03 11.92 14.22
N THR A 244 -11.84 11.35 14.43
CA THR A 244 -10.69 12.08 14.96
C THR A 244 -10.19 13.15 13.99
N LEU A 245 -10.09 12.84 12.69
CA LEU A 245 -9.74 13.82 11.67
C LEU A 245 -10.79 14.93 11.58
N ALA A 246 -12.08 14.58 11.53
CA ALA A 246 -13.18 15.53 11.49
C ALA A 246 -13.19 16.45 12.72
N ALA A 247 -12.98 15.91 13.92
CA ALA A 247 -12.87 16.71 15.15
C ALA A 247 -11.67 17.66 15.12
N HIS A 248 -10.50 17.19 14.65
CA HIS A 248 -9.31 18.03 14.52
C HIS A 248 -9.49 19.14 13.47
N LEU A 249 -10.09 18.84 12.32
CA LEU A 249 -10.43 19.86 11.33
C LEU A 249 -11.44 20.84 11.90
N GLY A 250 -12.54 20.35 12.50
CA GLY A 250 -13.58 21.19 13.11
C GLY A 250 -13.03 22.16 14.15
N GLY A 251 -12.17 21.68 15.05
CA GLY A 251 -11.50 22.55 16.05
C GLY A 251 -10.60 23.60 15.41
N ARG A 252 -9.81 23.25 14.38
CA ARG A 252 -8.94 24.19 13.68
C ARG A 252 -9.71 25.23 12.88
N TRP A 253 -10.82 24.84 12.26
CA TRP A 253 -11.71 25.75 11.53
C TRP A 253 -12.45 26.68 12.47
N SER A 254 -13.05 26.15 13.55
CA SER A 254 -13.71 26.96 14.57
C SER A 254 -12.75 27.99 15.16
N LEU A 255 -11.54 27.59 15.55
CA LEU A 255 -10.52 28.51 16.06
C LEU A 255 -10.09 29.56 15.03
N ALA A 256 -9.94 29.17 13.75
CA ALA A 256 -9.61 30.10 12.68
C ALA A 256 -10.71 31.14 12.45
N VAL A 257 -11.98 30.72 12.51
CA VAL A 257 -13.15 31.60 12.37
C VAL A 257 -13.24 32.54 13.57
N THR A 258 -13.13 32.04 14.80
CA THR A 258 -13.18 32.88 16.01
C THR A 258 -12.04 33.89 16.05
N LEU A 259 -10.82 33.49 15.65
CA LEU A 259 -9.67 34.39 15.60
C LEU A 259 -9.84 35.44 14.51
N SER A 260 -10.36 35.07 13.33
CA SER A 260 -10.68 36.03 12.25
C SER A 260 -11.73 37.04 12.68
N VAL A 261 -12.79 36.60 13.38
CA VAL A 261 -13.83 37.50 13.92
C VAL A 261 -13.24 38.43 14.97
N LEU A 262 -12.42 37.92 15.90
CA LEU A 262 -11.75 38.73 16.91
C LEU A 262 -10.82 39.79 16.28
N LEU A 263 -10.04 39.38 15.27
CA LEU A 263 -9.14 40.24 14.51
C LEU A 263 -9.89 41.30 13.70
N LEU A 264 -11.16 41.08 13.32
CA LEU A 264 -11.99 42.11 12.71
C LEU A 264 -12.57 43.06 13.77
N LEU A 265 -13.15 42.50 14.83
CA LEU A 265 -13.99 43.25 15.76
C LEU A 265 -13.18 44.18 16.69
N VAL A 266 -12.00 43.75 17.13
CA VAL A 266 -11.16 44.49 18.09
C VAL A 266 -10.47 45.71 17.47
N PRO A 267 -9.80 45.63 16.31
CA PRO A 267 -9.11 46.79 15.75
C PRO A 267 -10.03 47.77 15.04
N LEU A 268 -11.23 47.36 14.61
CA LEU A 268 -12.18 48.25 13.94
C LEU A 268 -12.50 49.52 14.75
N PRO A 269 -12.92 49.45 16.04
CA PRO A 269 -13.20 50.66 16.83
C PRO A 269 -11.92 51.47 17.11
N VAL A 270 -10.78 50.82 17.26
CA VAL A 270 -9.48 51.49 17.48
C VAL A 270 -9.08 52.29 16.23
N LEU A 271 -9.17 51.70 15.04
CA LEU A 271 -8.93 52.40 13.79
C LEU A 271 -9.97 53.51 13.58
N GLN A 272 -11.26 53.27 13.79
CA GLN A 272 -12.29 54.30 13.65
C GLN A 272 -12.01 55.50 14.56
N SER A 273 -11.64 55.26 15.82
CA SER A 273 -11.22 56.30 16.77
C SER A 273 -9.96 57.02 16.27
N LEU A 274 -8.96 56.30 15.77
CA LEU A 274 -7.70 56.88 15.30
C LEU A 274 -7.90 57.75 14.06
N PHE A 275 -8.69 57.30 13.08
CA PHE A 275 -9.04 58.06 11.88
C PHE A 275 -9.86 59.31 12.19
N TYR A 276 -10.76 59.24 13.18
CA TYR A 276 -11.55 60.38 13.62
C TYR A 276 -10.71 61.40 14.40
N PHE A 277 -9.99 60.97 15.44
CA PHE A 277 -9.29 61.88 16.35
C PHE A 277 -7.93 62.36 15.84
N VAL A 278 -7.17 61.53 15.13
CA VAL A 278 -5.80 61.88 14.70
C VAL A 278 -5.84 62.55 13.33
N PHE A 279 -6.53 61.93 12.38
CA PHE A 279 -6.52 62.37 10.98
C PHE A 279 -7.64 63.35 10.63
N HIS A 280 -8.58 63.62 11.55
CA HIS A 280 -9.66 64.60 11.38
C HIS A 280 -10.49 64.39 10.10
N PHE A 281 -10.68 63.14 9.68
CA PHE A 281 -11.54 62.83 8.54
C PHE A 281 -13.01 63.13 8.82
N SER A 282 -13.79 63.37 7.76
CA SER A 282 -15.25 63.44 7.84
C SER A 282 -15.84 62.20 8.52
N PRO A 283 -16.90 62.31 9.35
CA PRO A 283 -17.47 61.18 10.09
C PRO A 283 -17.94 60.04 9.19
N ALA A 284 -18.35 60.34 7.95
CA ALA A 284 -18.67 59.32 6.96
C ALA A 284 -17.41 58.56 6.50
N ALA A 285 -16.32 59.28 6.23
CA ALA A 285 -15.06 58.68 5.79
C ALA A 285 -14.41 57.84 6.90
N SER A 286 -14.46 58.28 8.16
CA SER A 286 -13.91 57.53 9.29
C SER A 286 -14.65 56.22 9.58
N LEU A 287 -15.93 56.10 9.17
CA LEU A 287 -16.69 54.87 9.31
C LEU A 287 -16.32 53.82 8.24
N TYR A 288 -16.19 54.26 6.98
CA TYR A 288 -16.02 53.34 5.84
C TYR A 288 -14.57 52.98 5.52
N ILE A 289 -13.59 53.86 5.75
CA ILE A 289 -12.17 53.61 5.41
C ILE A 289 -11.51 52.48 6.24
N PRO A 290 -11.82 52.30 7.54
CA PRO A 290 -11.25 51.19 8.32
C PRO A 290 -11.71 49.81 7.88
N ILE A 291 -12.89 49.69 7.26
CA ILE A 291 -13.48 48.41 6.82
C ILE A 291 -12.59 47.70 5.77
N PRO A 292 -12.23 48.32 4.62
CA PRO A 292 -11.35 47.69 3.65
C PRO A 292 -9.94 47.42 4.19
N ILE A 293 -9.43 48.26 5.12
CA ILE A 293 -8.14 48.00 5.79
C ILE A 293 -8.22 46.72 6.62
N CYS A 294 -9.30 46.52 7.38
CA CYS A 294 -9.50 45.31 8.17
C CYS A 294 -9.68 44.07 7.28
N ILE A 295 -10.41 44.19 6.15
CA ILE A 295 -10.52 43.11 5.17
C ILE A 295 -9.14 42.75 4.59
N GLY A 296 -8.33 43.75 4.24
CA GLY A 296 -6.96 43.55 3.77
C GLY A 296 -6.07 42.83 4.79
N LEU A 297 -6.16 43.20 6.07
CA LEU A 297 -5.44 42.53 7.16
C LEU A 297 -5.86 41.07 7.33
N ILE A 298 -7.14 40.74 7.18
CA ILE A 298 -7.61 39.34 7.21
C ILE A 298 -7.06 38.54 6.04
N ILE A 299 -7.06 39.10 4.82
CA ILE A 299 -6.48 38.44 3.64
C ILE A 299 -4.98 38.20 3.84
N LEU A 300 -4.25 39.20 4.38
CA LEU A 300 -2.83 39.07 4.68
C LEU A 300 -2.59 38.00 5.75
N PHE A 301 -3.37 38.01 6.83
CA PHE A 301 -3.25 37.05 7.93
C PHE A 301 -3.56 35.61 7.49
N THR A 302 -4.62 35.41 6.69
CA THR A 302 -4.95 34.10 6.12
C THR A 302 -3.85 33.58 5.19
N ARG A 303 -3.23 34.44 4.39
CA ARG A 303 -2.06 34.09 3.56
C ARG A 303 -0.83 33.71 4.39
N ILE A 304 -0.50 34.51 5.40
CA ILE A 304 0.63 34.22 6.30
C ILE A 304 0.39 32.89 7.03
N ARG A 305 -0.84 32.65 7.50
CA ARG A 305 -1.21 31.39 8.15
C ARG A 305 -1.11 30.19 7.21
N ALA A 306 -1.52 30.33 5.94
CA ALA A 306 -1.39 29.28 4.94
C ALA A 306 0.09 28.95 4.66
N ALA A 307 0.94 29.96 4.52
CA ALA A 307 2.39 29.78 4.37
C ALA A 307 3.02 29.14 5.61
N MET A 308 2.67 29.60 6.82
CA MET A 308 3.12 28.98 8.07
C MET A 308 2.68 27.51 8.17
N ALA A 309 1.46 27.17 7.74
CA ALA A 309 0.99 25.79 7.75
C ALA A 309 1.87 24.88 6.87
N THR A 310 2.34 25.35 5.71
CA THR A 310 3.26 24.59 4.85
C THR A 310 4.64 24.42 5.50
N TYR A 311 5.13 25.43 6.24
CA TYR A 311 6.38 25.32 6.99
C TYR A 311 6.30 24.38 8.20
N TYR A 312 5.15 24.32 8.89
CA TYR A 312 4.97 23.41 10.02
C TYR A 312 4.68 21.97 9.59
N SER A 313 4.14 21.74 8.39
CA SER A 313 3.96 20.38 7.86
C SER A 313 5.27 19.69 7.47
N SER A 314 6.33 20.45 7.19
CA SER A 314 7.67 19.93 6.87
C SER A 314 8.57 19.74 8.09
N ALA A 315 8.12 20.11 9.30
CA ALA A 315 8.86 19.86 10.52
C ALA A 315 8.78 18.36 10.89
N PRO A 316 9.92 17.66 11.08
CA PRO A 316 9.92 16.23 11.38
C PRO A 316 9.22 15.97 12.71
N ARG A 317 8.09 15.25 12.67
CA ARG A 317 7.42 14.78 13.87
C ARG A 317 8.34 13.79 14.56
N LYS A 318 8.87 14.15 15.74
CA LYS A 318 9.56 13.20 16.62
C LYS A 318 8.60 12.03 16.89
N SER A 319 8.93 10.85 16.37
CA SER A 319 8.19 9.64 16.67
C SER A 319 8.27 9.40 18.18
N PRO A 320 7.13 9.13 18.86
CA PRO A 320 7.16 8.75 20.26
C PRO A 320 7.92 7.41 20.34
N THR A 321 9.08 7.44 20.97
CA THR A 321 9.85 6.22 21.28
C THR A 321 8.98 5.31 22.15
N PRO A 322 8.74 4.05 21.75
CA PRO A 322 8.00 3.12 22.57
C PRO A 322 8.80 2.89 23.86
N LYS A 323 8.16 3.13 25.00
CA LYS A 323 8.70 2.72 26.31
C LYS A 323 8.56 1.20 26.39
N THR A 324 9.68 0.51 26.24
CA THR A 324 9.86 -0.91 26.57
C THR A 324 9.72 -1.16 28.06
#